data_AF-A0A392N6G1-F1
#
_entry.id   AF-A0A392N6G1-F1
#
_cell.length_a   1.000
_cell.length_b   1.000
_cell.length_c   1.000
_cell.angle_alpha   90.00
_cell.angle_beta   90.00
_cell.angle_gamma   90.00
#
_symmetry.space_group_name_H-M   'P 1'
#
loop_
_entity.id
_entity.type
_entity.pdbx_description
1 polymer ?
#
loop_
_entity_poly.entity_id
_entity_poly.type
_entity_poly.pdbx_seq_one_letter_code
_entity_poly.pdbx_strand_id
1 'polypeptide(L)'
;MEKAFWDSVMESVKQDQPNYDQIIQLMEEVRDEICEMAPISWKDDIIAAIDLDILSQVLKSGKLDVNYLGKILEFSLVSLQKLSAPANEEIIKAKHKALLSELGEMCHSRDESNNACVVALVKGLQFVLEQIQILKKEISKARIRLMEPLLKGPAGVDYLRNAFANKYGSPSDASASLPSTLRWLSSTWNFKDQEWVEHVNSSSALADNSSQAWLPSTALRTGGNIMLKSTGSPMFFSPDVSNTQGDQQPE
;
A
#
# COMPACT_ATOMS: atom_id res chain seq x y z
N MET A 1 2.17 -16.38 9.31
CA MET A 1 2.23 -16.41 7.84
C MET A 1 3.67 -16.17 7.36
N GLU A 2 4.36 -15.16 7.88
CA GLU A 2 5.77 -14.86 7.53
C GLU A 2 6.75 -16.03 7.74
N LYS A 3 6.67 -16.75 8.87
CA LYS A 3 7.56 -17.91 9.10
C LYS A 3 7.41 -18.99 8.02
N ALA A 4 6.17 -19.30 7.61
CA ALA A 4 5.91 -20.30 6.58
C ALA A 4 6.41 -19.87 5.20
N PHE A 5 6.43 -18.56 4.92
CA PHE A 5 7.02 -18.02 3.69
C PHE A 5 8.54 -18.25 3.67
N TRP A 6 9.25 -17.86 4.74
CA TRP A 6 10.70 -18.05 4.81
C TRP A 6 11.10 -19.52 4.90
N ASP A 7 10.29 -20.37 5.53
CA ASP A 7 10.48 -21.82 5.51
C ASP A 7 10.36 -22.36 4.07
N SER A 8 9.39 -21.87 3.28
CA SER A 8 9.22 -22.24 1.86
C SER A 8 10.37 -21.74 0.97
N VAL A 9 10.86 -20.51 1.20
CA VAL A 9 12.04 -19.96 0.50
C VAL A 9 13.30 -20.73 0.86
N MET A 10 13.42 -21.19 2.10
CA MET A 10 14.56 -22.00 2.51
C MET A 10 14.49 -23.42 1.94
N GLU A 11 13.29 -23.99 1.81
CA GLU A 11 13.07 -25.31 1.23
C GLU A 11 13.34 -25.32 -0.28
N SER A 12 12.91 -24.30 -1.03
CA SER A 12 13.10 -24.20 -2.49
C SER A 12 14.57 -24.15 -2.92
N VAL A 13 15.44 -23.63 -2.05
CA VAL A 13 16.88 -23.50 -2.33
C VAL A 13 17.70 -24.67 -1.77
N LYS A 14 17.14 -25.48 -0.87
CA LYS A 14 17.77 -26.71 -0.36
C LYS A 14 17.50 -27.96 -1.21
N GLN A 15 16.64 -27.86 -2.23
CA GLN A 15 16.35 -28.96 -3.15
C GLN A 15 17.57 -29.34 -4.01
N ASP A 16 17.63 -30.60 -4.47
CA ASP A 16 18.71 -31.10 -5.35
C ASP A 16 18.87 -30.28 -6.65
N GLN A 17 17.80 -29.61 -7.09
CA GLN A 17 17.83 -28.53 -8.07
C GLN A 17 17.32 -27.24 -7.39
N PRO A 18 18.21 -26.34 -6.96
CA PRO A 18 17.81 -25.14 -6.25
C PRO A 18 17.06 -24.19 -7.18
N ASN A 19 15.85 -23.78 -6.77
CA ASN A 19 15.11 -22.73 -7.46
C ASN A 19 15.45 -21.37 -6.83
N TYR A 20 16.22 -20.57 -7.55
CA TYR A 20 16.65 -19.24 -7.13
C TYR A 20 15.70 -18.11 -7.55
N ASP A 21 14.63 -18.40 -8.29
CA ASP A 21 13.70 -17.38 -8.79
C ASP A 21 13.08 -16.57 -7.65
N GLN A 22 12.80 -17.21 -6.51
CA GLN A 22 12.29 -16.55 -5.30
C GLN A 22 13.31 -15.57 -4.71
N ILE A 23 14.60 -15.90 -4.71
CA ILE A 23 15.66 -14.99 -4.21
C ILE A 23 15.80 -13.78 -5.13
N ILE A 24 15.75 -14.01 -6.45
CA ILE A 24 15.82 -12.93 -7.44
C ILE A 24 14.63 -11.98 -7.26
N GLN A 25 13.42 -12.52 -7.10
CA GLN A 25 12.22 -11.73 -6.85
C GLN A 25 12.30 -10.92 -5.54
N LEU A 26 12.82 -11.52 -4.47
CA LEU A 26 13.01 -10.81 -3.21
C LEU A 26 14.07 -9.70 -3.32
N MET A 27 15.13 -9.91 -4.10
CA MET A 27 16.13 -8.87 -4.37
C MET A 27 15.60 -7.75 -5.27
N GLU A 28 14.74 -8.09 -6.23
CA GLU A 28 13.96 -7.12 -7.00
C GLU A 28 13.08 -6.26 -6.09
N GLU A 29 12.35 -6.90 -5.16
CA GLU A 29 11.54 -6.19 -4.17
C GLU A 29 12.41 -5.24 -3.31
N VAL A 30 13.56 -5.72 -2.80
CA VAL A 30 14.50 -4.86 -2.06
C VAL A 30 14.94 -3.65 -2.89
N ARG A 31 15.33 -3.86 -4.15
CA ARG A 31 15.77 -2.78 -5.05
C ARG A 31 14.66 -1.75 -5.27
N ASP A 32 13.47 -2.23 -5.63
CA ASP A 32 12.35 -1.38 -6.00
C ASP A 32 11.84 -0.59 -4.79
N GLU A 33 11.80 -1.22 -3.62
CA GLU A 33 11.41 -0.58 -2.36
C GLU A 33 12.40 0.51 -1.92
N ILE A 34 13.71 0.23 -2.01
CA ILE A 34 14.73 1.25 -1.73
C ILE A 34 14.58 2.41 -2.75
N CYS A 35 14.36 2.11 -4.03
CA CYS A 35 14.14 3.12 -5.07
C CYS A 35 12.88 3.97 -4.86
N GLU A 36 11.81 3.40 -4.31
CA GLU A 36 10.57 4.14 -3.99
C GLU A 36 10.82 5.17 -2.88
N MET A 37 11.62 4.80 -1.87
CA MET A 37 11.92 5.66 -0.72
C MET A 37 13.09 6.62 -0.96
N ALA A 38 13.96 6.32 -1.92
CA ALA A 38 15.17 7.09 -2.19
C ALA A 38 14.93 8.37 -3.01
N PRO A 39 15.79 9.38 -2.85
CA PRO A 39 15.84 10.52 -3.76
C PRO A 39 16.10 10.09 -5.21
N ILE A 40 15.58 10.85 -6.18
CA ILE A 40 15.72 10.56 -7.62
C ILE A 40 17.19 10.39 -8.03
N SER A 41 18.09 11.17 -7.44
CA SER A 41 19.53 11.13 -7.71
C SER A 41 20.21 9.80 -7.37
N TRP A 42 19.59 8.95 -6.55
CA TRP A 42 20.19 7.67 -6.14
C TRP A 42 19.67 6.49 -6.97
N LYS A 43 18.62 6.67 -7.77
CA LYS A 43 17.94 5.55 -8.45
C LYS A 43 18.87 4.80 -9.40
N ASP A 44 19.64 5.54 -10.19
CA ASP A 44 20.59 4.93 -11.13
C ASP A 44 21.70 4.18 -10.40
N ASP A 45 22.21 4.73 -9.29
CA ASP A 45 23.22 4.07 -8.45
C ASP A 45 22.68 2.79 -7.81
N ILE A 46 21.42 2.79 -7.35
CA ILE A 46 20.77 1.61 -6.77
C ILE A 46 20.56 0.52 -7.81
N ILE A 47 20.09 0.88 -9.01
CA ILE A 47 19.89 -0.07 -10.12
C ILE A 47 21.23 -0.67 -10.56
N ALA A 48 22.28 0.14 -10.63
CA ALA A 48 23.62 -0.33 -11.00
C ALA A 48 24.26 -1.23 -9.93
N ALA A 49 24.00 -0.97 -8.64
CA ALA A 49 24.54 -1.78 -7.55
C ALA A 49 23.77 -3.10 -7.35
N ILE A 50 22.45 -3.10 -7.57
CA ILE A 50 21.57 -4.27 -7.46
C ILE A 50 21.16 -4.74 -8.86
N ASP A 51 22.14 -5.25 -9.60
CA ASP A 51 21.94 -5.78 -10.95
C ASP A 51 21.35 -7.21 -10.89
N LEU A 52 20.09 -7.35 -11.31
CA LEU A 52 19.37 -8.62 -11.28
C LEU A 52 19.88 -9.61 -12.35
N ASP A 53 20.42 -9.12 -13.46
CA ASP A 53 20.94 -9.99 -14.53
C ASP A 53 22.24 -10.66 -14.05
N ILE A 54 23.12 -9.88 -13.44
CA ILE A 54 24.36 -10.39 -12.82
C ILE A 54 24.00 -11.34 -11.66
N LEU A 55 23.04 -10.96 -10.80
CA LEU A 55 22.58 -11.83 -9.71
C LEU A 55 22.05 -13.17 -10.24
N SER A 56 21.21 -13.14 -11.28
CA SER A 56 20.66 -14.36 -11.90
C SER A 56 21.77 -15.25 -12.45
N GLN A 57 22.78 -14.66 -13.10
CA GLN A 57 23.94 -15.38 -13.63
C GLN A 57 24.78 -16.01 -12.51
N VAL A 58 25.06 -15.27 -11.43
CA VAL A 58 25.83 -15.76 -10.29
C VAL A 58 25.14 -16.95 -9.64
N LEU A 59 23.83 -16.85 -9.41
CA LEU A 59 23.04 -17.93 -8.80
C LEU A 59 22.94 -19.17 -9.70
N LYS A 60 22.74 -19.00 -11.02
CA LYS A 60 22.64 -20.10 -11.99
C LYS A 60 23.99 -20.75 -12.34
N SER A 61 25.11 -20.08 -12.09
CA SER A 61 26.45 -20.61 -12.38
C SER A 61 26.87 -21.79 -11.48
N GLY A 62 26.12 -22.07 -10.40
CA GLY A 62 26.43 -23.12 -9.42
C GLY A 62 27.65 -22.80 -8.54
N LYS A 63 28.37 -21.70 -8.81
CA LYS A 63 29.43 -21.16 -7.96
C LYS A 63 28.89 -19.90 -7.29
N LEU A 64 28.42 -20.07 -6.06
CA LEU A 64 27.90 -18.97 -5.27
C LEU A 64 29.04 -17.97 -4.95
N ASP A 65 29.07 -16.82 -5.63
CA ASP A 65 30.02 -15.75 -5.32
C ASP A 65 29.55 -15.00 -4.07
N VAL A 66 30.01 -15.50 -2.92
CA VAL A 66 29.73 -14.96 -1.59
C VAL A 66 30.14 -13.49 -1.48
N ASN A 67 31.21 -13.08 -2.17
CA ASN A 67 31.69 -11.70 -2.12
C ASN A 67 30.75 -10.76 -2.85
N TYR A 68 30.25 -11.16 -4.02
CA TYR A 68 29.27 -10.37 -4.76
C TYR A 68 27.96 -10.21 -3.97
N LEU A 69 27.43 -11.31 -3.44
CA LEU A 69 26.20 -11.29 -2.63
C LEU A 69 26.35 -10.45 -1.35
N GLY A 70 27.50 -10.57 -0.68
CA GLY A 70 27.82 -9.74 0.49
C GLY A 70 27.86 -8.25 0.15
N LYS A 71 28.45 -7.88 -0.99
CA LYS A 71 28.49 -6.48 -1.46
C LYS A 71 27.11 -5.92 -1.75
N ILE A 72 26.23 -6.68 -2.40
CA ILE A 72 24.86 -6.20 -2.67
C ILE A 72 24.11 -6.00 -1.36
N LEU A 73 24.20 -6.98 -0.44
CA LEU A 73 23.54 -6.88 0.86
C LEU A 73 24.07 -5.68 1.65
N GLU A 74 25.39 -5.49 1.69
CA GLU A 74 26.02 -4.33 2.33
C GLU A 74 25.55 -3.02 1.70
N PHE A 75 25.47 -2.94 0.38
CA PHE A 75 24.96 -1.76 -0.32
C PHE A 75 23.51 -1.44 0.08
N SER A 76 22.63 -2.45 0.12
CA SER A 76 21.24 -2.28 0.55
C SER A 76 21.16 -1.77 2.00
N LEU A 77 21.95 -2.36 2.90
CA LEU A 77 22.01 -1.96 4.30
C LEU A 77 22.54 -0.52 4.49
N VAL A 78 23.60 -0.15 3.77
CA VAL A 78 24.14 1.22 3.80
C VAL A 78 23.13 2.22 3.24
N SER A 79 22.42 1.86 2.18
CA SER A 79 21.38 2.69 1.59
C SER A 79 20.22 2.91 2.58
N LEU A 80 19.77 1.86 3.26
CA LEU A 80 18.75 1.95 4.31
C LEU A 80 19.20 2.82 5.49
N GLN A 81 20.46 2.69 5.91
CA GLN A 81 21.03 3.54 6.95
C GLN A 81 20.98 5.01 6.53
N LYS A 82 21.36 5.34 5.29
CA LYS A 82 21.34 6.72 4.80
C LYS A 82 19.93 7.31 4.67
N LEU A 83 18.92 6.48 4.43
CA LEU A 83 17.51 6.91 4.35
C LEU A 83 16.84 7.05 5.74
N SER A 84 17.45 6.46 6.77
CA SER A 84 16.93 6.48 8.13
C SER A 84 17.08 7.84 8.81
N ALA A 85 16.32 8.07 9.88
CA ALA A 85 16.47 9.27 10.69
C ALA A 85 17.84 9.29 11.42
N PRO A 86 18.52 10.45 11.52
CA PRO A 86 19.82 10.55 12.20
C PRO A 86 19.82 10.00 13.64
N ALA A 87 18.69 10.11 14.33
CA ALA A 87 18.53 9.61 15.70
C ALA A 87 18.59 8.07 15.81
N ASN A 88 18.33 7.35 14.72
CA ASN A 88 18.32 5.89 14.69
C ASN A 88 19.58 5.30 14.03
N GLU A 89 20.44 6.15 13.46
CA GLU A 89 21.58 5.72 12.64
C GLU A 89 22.54 4.82 13.42
N GLU A 90 22.89 5.17 14.65
CA GLU A 90 23.82 4.41 15.50
C GLU A 90 23.27 3.03 15.86
N ILE A 91 21.97 2.94 16.13
CA ILE A 91 21.28 1.70 16.48
C ILE A 91 21.22 0.78 15.25
N ILE A 92 20.84 1.33 14.09
CA ILE A 92 20.76 0.61 12.81
C ILE A 92 22.14 0.11 12.41
N LYS A 93 23.17 0.96 12.50
CA LYS A 93 24.56 0.60 12.22
C LYS A 93 25.07 -0.53 13.11
N ALA A 94 24.74 -0.49 14.41
CA ALA A 94 25.10 -1.58 15.32
C ALA A 94 24.43 -2.91 14.92
N LYS A 95 23.14 -2.89 14.56
CA LYS A 95 22.41 -4.06 14.07
C LYS A 95 22.98 -4.59 12.75
N HIS A 96 23.29 -3.70 11.80
CA HIS A 96 23.90 -4.07 10.52
C HIS A 96 25.25 -4.76 10.72
N LYS A 97 26.10 -4.21 11.60
CA LYS A 97 27.40 -4.80 11.94
C LYS A 97 27.25 -6.17 12.60
N ALA A 98 26.29 -6.31 13.53
CA ALA A 98 26.02 -7.59 14.18
C ALA A 98 25.58 -8.66 13.17
N LEU A 99 24.68 -8.31 12.24
CA LEU A 99 24.22 -9.24 11.21
C LEU A 99 25.34 -9.64 10.25
N LEU A 100 26.18 -8.70 9.80
CA LEU A 100 27.30 -9.04 8.91
C LEU A 100 28.31 -9.97 9.60
N SER A 101 28.54 -9.80 10.90
CA SER A 101 29.36 -10.74 11.69
C SER A 101 28.73 -12.14 11.72
N GLU A 102 27.42 -12.22 12.00
CA GLU A 102 26.70 -13.50 12.04
C GLU A 102 26.70 -14.21 10.68
N LEU A 103 26.44 -13.49 9.58
CA LEU A 103 26.49 -14.02 8.22
C LEU A 103 27.90 -14.52 7.86
N GLY A 104 28.93 -13.75 8.24
CA GLY A 104 30.33 -14.13 8.01
C GLY A 104 30.71 -15.42 8.74
N GLU A 105 30.30 -15.55 10.01
CA GLU A 105 30.53 -16.76 10.81
C GLU A 105 29.80 -17.98 10.24
N MET A 106 28.56 -17.81 9.78
CA MET A 106 27.79 -18.89 9.13
C MET A 106 28.47 -19.40 7.85
N CYS A 107 29.02 -18.49 7.03
CA CYS A 107 29.73 -18.83 5.81
C CYS A 107 31.11 -19.47 6.04
N HIS A 108 31.71 -19.33 7.23
CA HIS A 108 33.03 -19.89 7.57
C HIS A 108 32.94 -21.16 8.45
N SER A 109 31.73 -21.57 8.82
CA SER A 109 31.52 -22.83 9.54
C SER A 109 31.94 -24.03 8.68
N ARG A 110 32.58 -25.03 9.31
CA ARG A 110 33.36 -26.12 8.69
C ARG A 110 32.57 -27.05 7.72
N ASP A 111 31.27 -26.86 7.55
CA ASP A 111 30.50 -27.51 6.50
C ASP A 111 30.62 -26.69 5.21
N GLU A 112 31.59 -27.05 4.36
CA GLU A 112 31.81 -26.54 3.00
C GLU A 112 30.66 -26.86 2.03
N SER A 113 29.42 -26.92 2.52
CA SER A 113 28.25 -27.10 1.67
C SER A 113 27.73 -25.74 1.23
N ASN A 114 27.48 -25.59 -0.08
CA ASN A 114 26.86 -24.41 -0.70
C ASN A 114 25.58 -23.94 0.05
N ASN A 115 24.93 -24.85 0.79
CA ASN A 115 23.74 -24.60 1.59
C ASN A 115 23.95 -23.58 2.73
N ALA A 116 25.11 -23.57 3.41
CA ALA A 116 25.34 -22.67 4.54
C ALA A 116 25.33 -21.19 4.09
N CYS A 117 25.98 -20.91 2.96
CA CYS A 117 26.03 -19.56 2.41
C CYS A 117 24.69 -19.11 1.81
N VAL A 118 23.91 -20.03 1.23
CA VAL A 118 22.53 -19.71 0.80
C VAL A 118 21.65 -19.37 2.00
N VAL A 119 21.73 -20.15 3.09
CA VAL A 119 20.96 -19.86 4.31
C VAL A 119 21.35 -18.51 4.89
N ALA A 120 22.64 -18.17 4.86
CA ALA A 120 23.16 -16.87 5.25
C ALA A 120 22.57 -15.74 4.37
N LEU A 121 22.49 -15.96 3.05
CA LEU A 121 21.85 -15.01 2.12
C LEU A 121 20.37 -14.77 2.44
N VAL A 122 19.60 -15.85 2.62
CA VAL A 122 18.16 -15.76 2.92
C VAL A 122 17.93 -15.00 4.23
N LYS A 123 18.75 -15.25 5.26
CA LYS A 123 18.72 -14.49 6.52
C LYS A 123 19.03 -13.00 6.30
N GLY A 124 20.05 -12.68 5.51
CA GLY A 124 20.40 -11.31 5.17
C GLY A 124 19.25 -10.59 4.48
N LEU A 125 18.60 -11.27 3.52
CA LEU A 125 17.48 -10.74 2.76
C LEU A 125 16.25 -10.50 3.63
N GLN A 126 15.92 -11.46 4.49
CA GLN A 126 14.86 -11.32 5.49
C GLN A 126 15.07 -10.08 6.36
N PHE A 127 16.29 -9.88 6.84
CA PHE A 127 16.61 -8.72 7.67
C PHE A 127 16.49 -7.40 6.90
N VAL A 128 16.98 -7.33 5.66
CA VAL A 128 16.88 -6.11 4.83
C VAL A 128 15.42 -5.72 4.61
N LEU A 129 14.56 -6.69 4.30
CA LEU A 129 13.12 -6.46 4.14
C LEU A 129 12.46 -6.01 5.45
N GLU A 130 12.85 -6.59 6.59
CA GLU A 130 12.38 -6.11 7.90
C GLU A 130 12.78 -4.64 8.15
N GLN A 131 14.03 -4.27 7.84
CA GLN A 131 14.49 -2.88 7.96
C GLN A 131 13.73 -1.93 7.01
N ILE A 132 13.40 -2.37 5.80
CA ILE A 132 12.55 -1.62 4.86
C ILE A 132 11.18 -1.33 5.48
N GLN A 133 10.52 -2.33 6.08
CA GLN A 133 9.21 -2.15 6.69
C GLN A 133 9.25 -1.19 7.89
N ILE A 134 10.30 -1.28 8.72
CA ILE A 134 10.54 -0.33 9.81
C ILE A 134 10.70 1.08 9.25
N LEU A 135 11.52 1.25 8.22
CA LEU A 135 11.77 2.54 7.59
C LEU A 135 10.50 3.15 6.97
N LYS A 136 9.69 2.36 6.27
CA LYS A 136 8.37 2.81 5.74
C LYS A 136 7.47 3.35 6.84
N LYS A 137 7.44 2.68 8.00
CA LYS A 137 6.68 3.13 9.17
C LYS A 137 7.23 4.43 9.75
N GLU A 138 8.55 4.62 9.73
CA GLU A 138 9.18 5.86 10.18
C GLU A 138 8.90 7.02 9.23
N ILE A 139 9.04 6.81 7.92
CA ILE A 139 8.75 7.81 6.90
C ILE A 139 7.27 8.22 6.97
N SER A 140 6.34 7.27 7.05
CA SER A 140 4.90 7.58 7.17
C SER A 140 4.60 8.36 8.45
N LYS A 141 5.18 7.97 9.59
CA LYS A 141 5.06 8.72 10.85
C LYS A 141 5.61 10.14 10.72
N ALA A 142 6.75 10.32 10.05
CA ALA A 142 7.33 11.63 9.79
C ALA A 142 6.42 12.49 8.90
N ARG A 143 5.86 11.92 7.82
CA ARG A 143 4.89 12.59 6.94
C ARG A 143 3.64 13.03 7.69
N ILE A 144 3.08 12.18 8.56
CA ILE A 144 1.93 12.53 9.39
C ILE A 144 2.26 13.69 10.33
N ARG A 145 3.42 13.65 11.00
CA ARG A 145 3.89 14.74 11.87
C ARG A 145 4.11 16.04 11.10
N LEU A 146 4.57 15.98 9.86
CA LEU A 146 4.71 17.16 9.00
C LEU A 146 3.35 17.77 8.65
N MET A 147 2.32 16.94 8.48
CA MET A 147 0.95 17.38 8.19
C MET A 147 0.17 17.80 9.45
N GLU A 148 0.60 17.38 10.63
CA GLU A 148 -0.07 17.67 11.91
C GLU A 148 -0.37 19.17 12.14
N PRO A 149 0.55 20.12 11.86
CA PRO A 149 0.26 21.55 11.99
C PRO A 149 -0.81 22.05 11.03
N LEU A 150 -0.98 21.42 9.85
CA LEU A 150 -2.04 21.78 8.90
C LEU A 150 -3.41 21.27 9.36
N LEU A 151 -3.44 20.12 10.03
CA LEU A 151 -4.66 19.46 10.51
C LEU A 151 -5.13 20.02 11.86
N LYS A 152 -4.21 20.37 12.76
CA LYS A 152 -4.51 20.85 14.11
C LYS A 152 -4.35 22.36 14.28
N GLY A 153 -3.49 22.99 13.48
CA GLY A 153 -3.20 24.42 13.59
C GLY A 153 -4.15 25.29 12.75
N PRO A 154 -4.23 26.59 13.04
CA PRO A 154 -5.06 27.52 12.27
C PRO A 154 -4.54 27.69 10.84
N ALA A 155 -3.31 27.27 10.52
CA ALA A 155 -2.70 27.43 9.20
C ALA A 155 -3.57 26.91 8.03
N GLY A 156 -4.22 25.76 8.19
CA GLY A 156 -5.16 25.26 7.16
C GLY A 156 -6.39 26.14 7.01
N VAL A 157 -6.96 26.60 8.14
CA VAL A 157 -8.10 27.52 8.16
C VAL A 157 -7.73 28.89 7.60
N ASP A 158 -6.53 29.39 7.91
CA ASP A 158 -6.02 30.67 7.44
C ASP A 158 -5.71 30.62 5.95
N TYR A 159 -5.15 29.51 5.44
CA TYR A 159 -5.00 29.27 4.00
C TYR A 159 -6.35 29.36 3.29
N LEU A 160 -7.37 28.64 3.79
CA LEU A 160 -8.71 28.65 3.22
C LEU A 160 -9.36 30.03 3.32
N ARG A 161 -9.21 30.72 4.45
CA ARG A 161 -9.71 32.07 4.68
C ARG A 161 -9.07 33.07 3.71
N ASN A 162 -7.77 32.98 3.48
CA ASN A 162 -7.05 33.81 2.53
C ASN A 162 -7.45 33.49 1.08
N ALA A 163 -7.58 32.21 0.72
CA ALA A 163 -8.04 31.80 -0.60
C ALA A 163 -9.48 32.29 -0.88
N PHE A 164 -10.36 32.24 0.12
CA PHE A 164 -11.68 32.82 0.07
C PHE A 164 -11.61 34.33 -0.11
N ALA A 165 -10.83 35.02 0.73
CA ALA A 165 -10.71 36.47 0.69
C ALA A 165 -10.20 36.99 -0.66
N ASN A 166 -9.26 36.27 -1.28
CA ASN A 166 -8.74 36.59 -2.61
C ASN A 166 -9.80 36.48 -3.71
N LYS A 167 -10.77 35.56 -3.59
CA LYS A 167 -11.78 35.32 -4.62
C LYS A 167 -13.08 36.09 -4.41
N TYR A 168 -13.49 36.29 -3.16
CA TYR A 168 -14.82 36.80 -2.81
C TYR A 168 -14.79 38.05 -1.92
N GLY A 169 -13.60 38.54 -1.55
CA GLY A 169 -13.43 39.69 -0.67
C GLY A 169 -13.48 39.33 0.81
N SER A 170 -13.52 40.34 1.68
CA SER A 170 -13.52 40.14 3.14
C SER A 170 -14.66 39.18 3.57
N PRO A 171 -14.43 38.25 4.51
CA PRO A 171 -15.49 37.38 5.03
C PRO A 171 -16.70 38.14 5.60
N SER A 172 -16.50 39.38 6.05
CA SER A 172 -17.58 40.26 6.52
C SER A 172 -18.58 40.62 5.43
N ASP A 173 -18.15 40.63 4.17
CA ASP A 173 -18.97 40.97 3.00
C ASP A 173 -19.53 39.72 2.30
N ALA A 174 -19.30 38.52 2.87
CA ALA A 174 -19.67 37.25 2.25
C ALA A 174 -21.17 37.13 1.94
N SER A 175 -22.04 37.77 2.73
CA SER A 175 -23.48 37.80 2.50
C SER A 175 -23.88 38.57 1.22
N ALA A 176 -23.08 39.57 0.83
CA ALA A 176 -23.24 40.31 -0.41
C ALA A 176 -22.55 39.59 -1.59
N SER A 177 -21.38 38.98 -1.36
CA SER A 177 -20.60 38.30 -2.40
C SER A 177 -21.17 36.93 -2.80
N LEU A 178 -21.92 36.25 -1.93
CA LEU A 178 -22.45 34.89 -2.15
C LEU A 178 -23.96 34.77 -1.87
N PRO A 179 -24.82 35.48 -2.64
CA PRO A 179 -26.26 35.52 -2.39
C PRO A 179 -26.95 34.17 -2.58
N SER A 180 -26.48 33.35 -3.53
CA SER A 180 -27.01 32.00 -3.77
C SER A 180 -26.75 31.06 -2.60
N THR A 181 -25.55 31.12 -2.02
CA THR A 181 -25.18 30.32 -0.84
C THR A 181 -25.98 30.74 0.38
N LEU A 182 -26.19 32.06 0.56
CA LEU A 182 -27.04 32.59 1.62
C LEU A 182 -28.48 32.05 1.50
N ARG A 183 -29.06 32.12 0.29
CA ARG A 183 -30.42 31.62 0.02
C ARG A 183 -30.57 30.13 0.32
N TRP A 184 -29.59 29.33 -0.09
CA TRP A 184 -29.56 27.90 0.22
C TRP A 184 -29.45 27.66 1.72
N LEU A 185 -28.51 28.32 2.42
CA LEU A 185 -28.37 28.21 3.87
C LEU A 185 -29.65 28.60 4.59
N SER A 186 -30.32 29.68 4.21
CA SER A 186 -31.61 30.07 4.82
C SER A 186 -32.71 29.02 4.62
N SER A 187 -32.69 28.28 3.52
CA SER A 187 -33.65 27.21 3.26
C SER A 187 -33.41 25.96 4.12
N THR A 188 -32.15 25.68 4.48
CA THR A 188 -31.75 24.50 5.26
C THR A 188 -31.54 24.78 6.75
N TRP A 189 -31.36 26.05 7.12
CA TRP A 189 -31.00 26.46 8.49
C TRP A 189 -31.96 25.94 9.56
N ASN A 190 -33.27 25.96 9.25
CA ASN A 190 -34.31 25.57 10.19
C ASN A 190 -34.33 24.07 10.52
N PHE A 191 -33.69 23.22 9.71
CA PHE A 191 -33.69 21.77 9.88
C PHE A 191 -32.30 21.20 10.21
N LYS A 192 -31.25 22.05 10.24
CA LYS A 192 -29.85 21.64 10.44
C LYS A 192 -29.64 20.79 11.69
N ASP A 193 -30.21 21.22 12.82
CA ASP A 193 -30.00 20.55 14.09
C ASP A 193 -30.73 19.19 14.13
N GLN A 194 -31.90 19.09 13.49
CA GLN A 194 -32.65 17.84 13.34
C GLN A 194 -31.92 16.86 12.42
N GLU A 195 -31.46 17.30 11.24
CA GLU A 195 -30.68 16.46 10.30
C GLU A 195 -29.36 16.00 10.91
N TRP A 196 -28.69 16.86 11.70
CA TRP A 196 -27.45 16.50 12.39
C TRP A 196 -27.68 15.40 13.43
N VAL A 197 -28.74 15.51 14.23
CA VAL A 197 -29.13 14.47 15.20
C VAL A 197 -29.45 13.17 14.49
N GLU A 198 -30.17 13.20 13.37
CA GLU A 198 -30.47 12.01 12.56
C GLU A 198 -29.20 11.36 11.98
N HIS A 199 -28.25 12.15 11.50
CA HIS A 199 -26.96 11.66 11.00
C HIS A 199 -26.11 11.02 12.11
N VAL A 200 -26.03 11.66 13.29
CA VAL A 200 -25.30 11.12 14.45
C VAL A 200 -25.93 9.82 14.93
N ASN A 201 -27.26 9.74 14.98
CA ASN A 201 -27.99 8.53 15.34
C ASN A 201 -27.77 7.41 14.31
N SER A 202 -27.78 7.74 13.01
CA SER A 202 -27.51 6.78 11.93
C SER A 202 -26.07 6.25 11.97
N SER A 203 -25.10 7.14 12.25
CA SER A 203 -23.69 6.77 12.37
C SER A 203 -23.43 5.89 13.58
N SER A 204 -24.08 6.20 14.72
CA SER A 204 -24.01 5.38 15.94
C SER A 204 -24.63 4.00 15.72
N ALA A 205 -25.80 3.93 15.08
CA ALA A 205 -26.45 2.67 14.74
C ALA A 205 -25.63 1.80 13.77
N LEU A 206 -24.82 2.42 12.89
CA LEU A 206 -23.93 1.70 11.99
C LEU A 206 -22.71 1.10 12.72
N ALA A 207 -22.20 1.81 13.74
CA ALA A 207 -21.10 1.33 14.58
C ALA A 207 -21.52 0.15 15.47
N ASP A 208 -22.73 0.20 16.03
CA ASP A 208 -23.29 -0.86 16.89
C ASP A 208 -23.64 -2.15 16.12
N ASN A 209 -23.93 -2.05 14.82
CA ASN A 209 -24.25 -3.19 13.95
C ASN A 209 -23.04 -3.83 13.26
N SER A 210 -21.81 -3.47 13.64
CA SER A 210 -20.56 -3.96 13.01
C SER A 210 -20.27 -5.48 13.15
N SER A 211 -21.18 -6.25 13.75
CA SER A 211 -21.10 -7.72 13.83
C SER A 211 -21.91 -8.47 12.75
N GLN A 212 -22.69 -7.79 11.91
CA GLN A 212 -23.31 -8.41 10.73
C GLN A 212 -22.98 -7.64 9.46
N ALA A 213 -22.24 -8.30 8.57
CA ALA A 213 -21.85 -7.82 7.26
C ALA A 213 -23.05 -7.60 6.33
N TRP A 214 -23.79 -6.51 6.51
CA TRP A 214 -24.76 -6.02 5.55
C TRP A 214 -24.25 -4.67 5.04
N LEU A 215 -23.58 -4.71 3.89
CA LEU A 215 -23.33 -3.50 3.11
C LEU A 215 -24.70 -2.86 2.81
N PRO A 216 -24.97 -1.61 3.22
CA PRO A 216 -26.18 -0.95 2.77
C PRO A 216 -26.07 -0.80 1.25
N SER A 217 -27.09 -1.22 0.51
CA SER A 217 -27.20 -0.89 -0.91
C SER A 217 -27.17 0.63 -1.02
N THR A 218 -26.06 1.18 -1.50
CA THR A 218 -25.93 2.59 -1.82
C THR A 218 -26.82 2.86 -3.03
N ALA A 219 -28.09 3.15 -2.78
CA ALA A 219 -28.93 3.84 -3.75
C ALA A 219 -28.47 5.30 -3.81
N LEU A 220 -27.30 5.52 -4.44
CA LEU A 220 -26.92 6.84 -4.91
C LEU A 220 -28.03 7.28 -5.86
N ARG A 221 -28.73 8.36 -5.49
CA ARG A 221 -29.77 9.00 -6.30
C ARG A 221 -29.09 9.70 -7.49
N THR A 222 -28.51 8.91 -8.40
CA THR A 222 -28.24 9.37 -9.75
C THR A 222 -29.57 9.35 -10.48
N GLY A 223 -29.95 10.50 -11.06
CA GLY A 223 -31.17 10.62 -11.83
C GLY A 223 -31.11 9.72 -13.06
N GLY A 224 -31.70 8.54 -12.97
CA GLY A 224 -31.83 7.59 -14.07
C GLY A 224 -32.89 6.55 -13.73
N ASN A 225 -34.04 6.62 -14.41
CA ASN A 225 -35.09 5.61 -14.29
C ASN A 225 -34.61 4.30 -14.93
N ILE A 226 -34.36 3.28 -14.11
CA ILE A 226 -34.21 1.90 -14.60
C ILE A 226 -35.27 1.05 -13.90
N MET A 227 -36.27 0.64 -14.66
CA MET A 227 -37.32 -0.27 -14.22
C MET A 227 -36.70 -1.67 -14.03
N LEU A 228 -36.62 -2.13 -12.78
CA LEU A 228 -36.07 -3.45 -12.46
C LEU A 228 -37.17 -4.51 -12.60
N LYS A 229 -37.08 -5.31 -13.67
CA LYS A 229 -37.90 -6.51 -13.88
C LYS A 229 -37.43 -7.61 -12.92
N SER A 230 -38.23 -7.91 -11.90
CA SER A 230 -38.00 -9.07 -11.03
C SER A 230 -38.24 -10.37 -11.81
N THR A 231 -37.24 -11.25 -11.86
CA THR A 231 -37.30 -12.64 -12.35
C THR A 231 -36.40 -13.44 -11.41
N GLY A 232 -36.77 -14.53 -10.76
CA GLY A 232 -38.02 -15.29 -10.67
C GLY A 232 -37.86 -16.35 -9.57
N SER A 233 -38.89 -17.17 -9.35
CA SER A 233 -38.79 -18.47 -8.68
C SER A 233 -39.61 -19.48 -9.50
N PRO A 234 -39.24 -20.77 -9.51
CA PRO A 234 -39.44 -21.63 -10.67
C PRO A 234 -40.80 -22.35 -10.70
N MET A 235 -41.25 -22.54 -11.95
CA MET A 235 -42.16 -23.56 -12.49
C MET A 235 -43.26 -24.16 -11.61
N PHE A 236 -44.51 -23.92 -12.02
CA PHE A 236 -45.36 -24.99 -12.53
C PHE A 236 -46.33 -24.37 -13.53
N PHE A 237 -46.57 -25.01 -14.69
CA PHE A 237 -47.85 -25.11 -15.42
C PHE A 237 -47.57 -25.68 -16.84
N SER A 238 -48.26 -26.78 -17.13
CA SER A 238 -48.22 -27.59 -18.36
C SER A 238 -48.70 -26.86 -19.62
N PRO A 239 -48.42 -27.40 -20.83
CA PRO A 239 -48.71 -26.75 -22.10
C PRO A 239 -50.06 -27.16 -22.69
N ASP A 240 -50.69 -26.25 -23.44
CA ASP A 240 -51.54 -26.56 -24.60
C ASP A 240 -51.67 -25.26 -25.43
N VAL A 241 -50.98 -25.11 -26.57
CA VAL A 241 -51.39 -25.47 -27.95
C VAL A 241 -52.21 -24.39 -28.66
N SER A 242 -51.73 -24.06 -29.87
CA SER A 242 -52.38 -23.41 -31.01
C SER A 242 -52.53 -21.87 -30.93
N ASN A 243 -52.35 -21.08 -31.97
CA ASN A 243 -52.04 -21.30 -33.40
C ASN A 243 -51.81 -19.91 -34.05
N THR A 244 -50.97 -19.86 -35.11
CA THR A 244 -51.05 -18.95 -36.31
C THR A 244 -51.09 -17.40 -36.10
N GLN A 245 -50.55 -16.52 -36.94
CA GLN A 245 -49.79 -16.53 -38.20
C GLN A 245 -49.58 -15.06 -38.61
N GLY A 246 -48.37 -14.70 -39.06
CA GLY A 246 -48.07 -13.62 -40.03
C GLY A 246 -48.27 -12.16 -39.58
N ASP A 247 -47.74 -11.14 -40.26
CA ASP A 247 -46.68 -11.00 -41.25
C ASP A 247 -46.44 -9.46 -41.36
N GLN A 248 -45.24 -9.04 -41.77
CA GLN A 248 -44.91 -7.76 -42.43
C GLN A 248 -44.90 -6.39 -41.68
N GLN A 249 -43.76 -5.70 -41.90
CA GLN A 249 -43.42 -4.26 -41.87
C GLN A 249 -44.24 -3.44 -42.91
N PRO A 250 -43.94 -2.16 -43.22
CA PRO A 250 -43.51 -0.96 -42.45
C PRO A 250 -44.39 0.28 -42.74
N GLU A 251 -44.18 1.39 -42.02
CA GLU A 251 -43.84 2.73 -42.55
C GLU A 251 -43.38 3.64 -41.40
#